data_AF-A0AAD6HJR6-F1
#
_entry.id   AF-A0AAD6HJR6-F1
#
_cell.length_a   1.000
_cell.length_b   1.000
_cell.length_c   1.000
_cell.angle_alpha   90.00
_cell.angle_beta   90.00
_cell.angle_gamma   90.00
#
_symmetry.space_group_name_H-M   'P 1'
#
loop_
_entity.id
_entity.type
_entity.pdbx_description
1 polymer ?
#
loop_
_entity_poly.entity_id
_entity_poly.type
_entity_poly.pdbx_seq_one_letter_code
_entity_poly.pdbx_strand_id
1 'polypeptide(L)'
;MDPTTYVDPQLTLQDKLIIEALVDKPTSDTNSKSTQSSQKLSDAELSQKLYDMNNASHSSFDPTIFQFWETEVLRANLPETVQRYLLQPYLKWAQGVVRYQTDVVMVTHLILYFTTIVPSAFYLYYNFSWWRGVLHWVMQLWYCGAFTLMKHQHIHMNGVLAPKYWVFDNLFPYLLDPMHGHTWNSYFYHHIKHHHVEGNGTEDLSTTMFYDRDSPFDFACYVGRFFFFIWLELPLYFWKKGQRKYACKAAFWELSNYLSIYLLYNYVNARATLFVLILPLIVMRFGLMVGNWGQHAFVDPSDPDSDYLSSITLIDVPSNRFSFNDGYHTSHHLNPRRHWRDHPAAFIKQRDRYAEERALVFRNVDYIFITVNLLRKNYIHLAKCLIPIGNQVNMTLEERANMLRTRTRRFSSKAKKT
;
A
#
# COMPACT_ATOMS: atom_id res chain seq x y z
N MET A 1 -7.91 21.46 -9.28
CA MET A 1 -7.24 20.97 -10.51
C MET A 1 -8.10 19.88 -11.11
N ASP A 2 -8.21 19.78 -12.44
CA ASP A 2 -8.99 18.71 -13.07
C ASP A 2 -8.18 17.39 -13.04
N PRO A 3 -8.66 16.32 -12.40
CA PRO A 3 -7.92 15.06 -12.30
C PRO A 3 -7.73 14.35 -13.64
N THR A 4 -8.49 14.70 -14.69
CA THR A 4 -8.34 14.13 -16.04
C THR A 4 -7.04 14.55 -16.72
N THR A 5 -6.56 15.76 -16.43
CA THR A 5 -5.39 16.35 -17.10
C THR A 5 -4.22 16.59 -16.16
N TYR A 6 -4.45 16.69 -14.85
CA TYR A 6 -3.39 16.92 -13.87
C TYR A 6 -2.40 15.76 -13.82
N VAL A 7 -1.11 16.05 -13.93
CA VAL A 7 -0.03 15.08 -13.72
C VAL A 7 0.82 15.64 -12.60
N ASP A 8 1.08 14.86 -11.55
CA ASP A 8 1.90 15.32 -10.44
C ASP A 8 3.36 15.55 -10.93
N PRO A 9 3.92 16.77 -10.78
CA PRO A 9 5.32 17.02 -11.14
C PRO A 9 6.32 16.19 -10.31
N GLN A 10 5.89 15.61 -9.19
CA GLN A 10 6.68 14.78 -8.28
C GLN A 10 6.38 13.28 -8.44
N LEU A 11 5.90 12.84 -9.60
CA LEU A 11 5.79 11.42 -9.92
C LEU A 11 7.12 10.67 -9.77
N THR A 12 7.04 9.39 -9.43
CA THR A 12 8.19 8.49 -9.56
C THR A 12 8.52 8.34 -11.06
N LEU A 13 9.78 8.01 -11.38
CA LEU A 13 10.15 7.77 -12.78
C LEU A 13 9.30 6.64 -13.41
N GLN A 14 8.95 5.61 -12.65
CA GLN A 14 8.10 4.50 -13.10
C GLN A 14 6.70 4.99 -13.48
N ASP A 15 6.03 5.72 -12.58
CA ASP A 15 4.68 6.23 -12.85
C ASP A 15 4.67 7.26 -13.98
N LYS A 16 5.72 8.09 -14.09
CA LYS A 16 5.86 9.02 -15.22
C LYS A 16 5.90 8.28 -16.56
N LEU A 17 6.71 7.23 -16.67
CA LEU A 17 6.82 6.43 -17.89
C LEU A 17 5.49 5.75 -18.26
N ILE A 18 4.73 5.28 -17.25
CA ILE A 18 3.43 4.64 -17.44
C ILE A 18 2.38 5.67 -17.88
N ILE A 19 2.32 6.84 -17.24
CA ILE A 19 1.38 7.90 -17.62
C ILE A 19 1.65 8.37 -19.04
N GLU A 20 2.91 8.56 -19.43
CA GLU A 20 3.28 8.91 -20.81
C GLU A 20 2.87 7.84 -21.84
N ALA A 21 2.78 6.58 -21.43
CA ALA A 21 2.34 5.48 -22.28
C ALA A 21 0.81 5.33 -22.35
N LEU A 22 0.09 5.59 -21.27
CA LEU A 22 -1.36 5.41 -21.20
C LEU A 22 -2.17 6.64 -21.60
N VAL A 23 -1.65 7.84 -21.33
CA VAL A 23 -2.38 9.09 -21.52
C VAL A 23 -1.80 9.83 -22.71
N ASP A 24 -2.58 9.95 -23.78
CA ASP A 24 -2.20 10.81 -24.90
C ASP A 24 -2.25 12.27 -24.43
N LYS A 25 -1.14 13.01 -24.63
CA LYS A 25 -1.12 14.44 -24.32
C LYS A 25 -2.13 15.15 -25.22
N PRO A 26 -3.01 16.01 -24.68
CA PRO A 26 -3.78 16.90 -25.54
C PRO A 26 -2.78 17.76 -26.33
N THR A 27 -2.91 17.77 -27.65
CA THR A 27 -2.17 18.67 -28.54
C THR A 27 -2.60 20.10 -28.26
N SER A 28 -1.98 20.76 -27.28
CA SER A 28 -2.09 22.21 -27.12
C SER A 28 -1.10 22.89 -28.06
N ASP A 29 -1.67 23.66 -28.98
CA ASP A 29 -1.07 24.69 -29.82
C ASP A 29 -0.12 24.27 -30.94
N THR A 30 -0.69 24.26 -32.14
CA THR A 30 -0.02 24.66 -33.39
C THR A 30 0.68 26.01 -33.21
N ASN A 31 1.93 26.00 -32.72
CA ASN A 31 3.03 26.87 -33.14
C ASN A 31 4.22 26.76 -32.17
N SER A 32 5.00 25.69 -32.29
CA SER A 32 6.45 25.78 -32.10
C SER A 32 7.15 24.66 -32.85
N LYS A 33 8.00 25.04 -33.81
CA LYS A 33 8.94 24.13 -34.47
C LYS A 33 10.10 23.86 -33.51
N SER A 34 10.57 22.60 -33.51
CA SER A 34 11.69 22.02 -32.73
C SER A 34 11.40 21.87 -31.24
N THR A 35 11.36 20.66 -30.66
CA THR A 35 12.49 19.72 -30.58
C THR A 35 11.97 18.32 -30.21
N GLN A 36 12.46 17.28 -30.92
CA GLN A 36 12.32 15.84 -30.66
C GLN A 36 10.90 15.31 -30.35
N SER A 37 10.30 14.66 -31.36
CA SER A 37 9.23 13.69 -31.14
C SER A 37 9.77 12.57 -30.24
N SER A 38 9.44 12.61 -28.94
CA SER A 38 9.66 11.47 -28.05
C SER A 38 8.79 10.33 -28.59
N GLN A 39 9.42 9.36 -29.25
CA GLN A 39 8.74 8.22 -29.85
C GLN A 39 8.12 7.41 -28.70
N LYS A 40 6.79 7.27 -28.69
CA LYS A 40 6.07 6.53 -27.65
C LYS A 40 6.56 5.08 -27.67
N LEU A 41 7.16 4.62 -26.58
CA LEU A 41 7.65 3.24 -26.46
C LEU A 41 6.48 2.27 -26.63
N SER A 42 6.72 1.15 -27.31
CA SER A 42 5.80 0.03 -27.28
C SER A 42 5.69 -0.54 -25.86
N ASP A 43 4.60 -1.23 -25.54
CA ASP A 43 4.42 -1.85 -24.21
C ASP A 43 5.55 -2.84 -23.88
N ALA A 44 6.08 -3.54 -24.89
CA ALA A 44 7.22 -4.45 -24.72
C ALA A 44 8.50 -3.69 -24.35
N GLU A 45 8.82 -2.61 -25.07
CA GLU A 45 10.00 -1.77 -24.78
C GLU A 45 9.87 -1.09 -23.42
N LEU A 46 8.68 -0.60 -23.07
CA LEU A 46 8.42 0.03 -21.77
C LEU A 46 8.53 -0.98 -20.62
N SER A 47 7.92 -2.16 -20.76
CA SER A 47 8.02 -3.22 -19.75
C SER A 47 9.48 -3.64 -19.55
N GLN A 48 10.25 -3.79 -20.63
CA GLN A 48 11.68 -4.10 -20.55
C GLN A 48 12.46 -2.99 -19.86
N LYS A 49 12.22 -1.72 -20.22
CA LYS A 49 12.86 -0.57 -19.57
C LYS A 49 12.61 -0.52 -18.07
N LEU A 50 11.36 -0.77 -17.63
CA LEU A 50 11.01 -0.82 -16.21
C LEU A 50 11.69 -1.99 -15.49
N TYR A 51 11.82 -3.15 -16.15
CA TYR A 51 12.55 -4.30 -15.62
C TYR A 51 14.05 -4.02 -15.48
N ASP A 52 14.66 -3.40 -16.50
CA ASP A 52 16.07 -3.07 -16.53
C ASP A 52 16.47 -2.10 -15.41
N MET A 53 15.57 -1.21 -14.98
CA MET A 53 15.77 -0.34 -13.82
C MET A 53 15.86 -1.10 -12.49
N ASN A 54 15.32 -2.32 -12.42
CA ASN A 54 15.35 -3.18 -11.24
C ASN A 54 16.50 -4.20 -11.30
N ASN A 55 17.14 -4.38 -12.46
CA ASN A 55 18.22 -5.34 -12.67
C ASN A 55 19.58 -4.76 -12.27
N ALA A 56 20.13 -5.22 -11.14
CA ALA A 56 21.43 -4.82 -10.62
C ALA A 56 22.62 -4.97 -11.59
N SER A 57 22.51 -5.84 -12.60
CA SER A 57 23.56 -6.05 -13.59
C SER A 57 23.45 -5.14 -14.81
N HIS A 58 22.34 -4.39 -14.93
CA HIS A 58 22.07 -3.52 -16.07
C HIS A 58 22.56 -2.09 -15.82
N SER A 59 22.97 -1.37 -16.86
CA SER A 59 23.48 0.01 -16.75
C SER A 59 22.43 1.01 -16.27
N SER A 60 21.14 0.71 -16.51
CA SER A 60 20.00 1.52 -16.09
C SER A 60 19.52 1.22 -14.67
N PHE A 61 20.23 0.36 -13.93
CA PHE A 61 19.87 0.02 -12.56
C PHE A 61 19.76 1.26 -11.67
N ASP A 62 18.60 1.40 -11.03
CA ASP A 62 18.30 2.56 -10.20
C ASP A 62 17.74 2.13 -8.85
N PRO A 63 18.56 1.99 -7.78
CA PRO A 63 18.06 1.63 -6.46
C PRO A 63 17.24 2.78 -5.85
N THR A 64 16.17 2.45 -5.13
CA THR A 64 15.37 3.44 -4.40
C THR A 64 16.05 3.68 -3.05
N ILE A 65 16.49 4.91 -2.80
CA ILE A 65 17.27 5.26 -1.59
C ILE A 65 16.39 5.97 -0.55
N PHE A 66 15.61 6.94 -1.00
CA PHE A 66 14.70 7.77 -0.23
C PHE A 66 13.36 7.87 -0.95
N GLN A 67 12.30 8.22 -0.23
CA GLN A 67 10.98 8.42 -0.83
C GLN A 67 10.79 9.83 -1.42
N PHE A 68 11.46 10.84 -0.86
CA PHE A 68 11.28 12.24 -1.25
C PHE A 68 12.10 12.68 -2.46
N TRP A 69 13.19 11.98 -2.75
CA TRP A 69 14.11 12.37 -3.81
C TRP A 69 14.45 11.17 -4.68
N GLU A 70 14.24 11.32 -5.99
CA GLU A 70 14.73 10.36 -6.97
C GLU A 70 16.27 10.30 -6.92
N THR A 71 16.82 9.11 -7.13
CA THR A 71 18.26 8.88 -7.11
C THR A 71 18.98 9.73 -8.18
N GLU A 72 18.37 9.90 -9.35
CA GLU A 72 18.91 10.76 -10.41
C GLU A 72 18.96 12.24 -9.97
N VAL A 73 17.91 12.73 -9.29
CA VAL A 73 17.86 14.10 -8.76
C VAL A 73 18.92 14.30 -7.70
N LEU A 74 19.16 13.31 -6.83
CA LEU A 74 20.24 13.36 -5.84
C LEU A 74 21.62 13.42 -6.51
N ARG A 75 21.86 12.58 -7.53
CA ARG A 75 23.13 12.57 -8.28
C ARG A 75 23.36 13.85 -9.08
N ALA A 76 22.30 14.50 -9.55
CA ALA A 76 22.42 15.75 -10.31
C ALA A 76 22.68 16.96 -9.41
N ASN A 77 22.08 17.01 -8.21
CA ASN A 77 22.06 18.21 -7.39
C ASN A 77 23.02 18.18 -6.19
N LEU A 78 23.49 17.02 -5.75
CA LEU A 78 24.43 16.95 -4.62
C LEU A 78 25.85 17.35 -5.05
N PRO A 79 26.61 18.08 -4.20
CA PRO A 79 28.02 18.35 -4.45
C PRO A 79 28.82 17.06 -4.63
N GLU A 80 29.83 17.08 -5.53
CA GLU A 80 30.65 15.90 -5.83
C GLU A 80 31.28 15.27 -4.58
N THR A 81 31.68 16.09 -3.61
CA THR A 81 32.21 15.64 -2.32
C THR A 81 31.20 14.82 -1.53
N VAL A 82 29.94 15.28 -1.44
CA VAL A 82 28.85 14.56 -0.77
C VAL A 82 28.53 13.26 -1.51
N GLN A 83 28.53 13.30 -2.84
CA GLN A 83 28.29 12.09 -3.63
C GLN A 83 29.38 11.04 -3.38
N ARG A 84 30.65 11.44 -3.49
CA ARG A 84 31.81 10.54 -3.42
C ARG A 84 32.03 9.99 -2.01
N TYR A 85 31.87 10.81 -0.98
CA TYR A 85 32.24 10.43 0.39
C TYR A 85 31.07 10.06 1.28
N LEU A 86 29.81 10.36 0.90
CA LEU A 86 28.63 9.99 1.68
C LEU A 86 27.67 9.09 0.91
N LEU A 87 27.15 9.55 -0.23
CA LEU A 87 26.09 8.82 -0.95
C LEU A 87 26.56 7.49 -1.51
N GLN A 88 27.69 7.46 -2.23
CA GLN A 88 28.20 6.24 -2.87
C GLN A 88 28.66 5.18 -1.85
N PRO A 89 29.41 5.53 -0.78
CA PRO A 89 29.72 4.57 0.28
C PRO A 89 28.48 4.02 0.97
N TYR A 90 27.50 4.87 1.26
CA TYR A 90 26.22 4.44 1.86
C TYR A 90 25.48 3.46 0.94
N LEU A 91 25.32 3.81 -0.34
CA LEU A 91 24.69 2.96 -1.34
C LEU A 91 25.33 1.58 -1.41
N LYS A 92 26.66 1.53 -1.57
CA LYS A 92 27.41 0.27 -1.70
C LYS A 92 27.24 -0.62 -0.47
N TRP A 93 27.28 -0.03 0.73
CA TRP A 93 27.04 -0.75 1.97
C TRP A 93 25.58 -1.23 2.05
N ALA A 94 24.62 -0.32 1.85
CA ALA A 94 23.19 -0.57 2.01
C ALA A 94 22.69 -1.65 1.04
N GLN A 95 23.15 -1.65 -0.21
CA GLN A 95 22.85 -2.70 -1.21
C GLN A 95 23.34 -4.08 -0.77
N GLY A 96 24.39 -4.15 0.04
CA GLY A 96 24.86 -5.39 0.67
C GLY A 96 24.13 -5.77 1.96
N VAL A 97 23.22 -4.90 2.43
CA VAL A 97 22.39 -5.08 3.64
C VAL A 97 20.98 -5.51 3.31
N VAL A 98 20.38 -4.91 2.29
CA VAL A 98 19.01 -5.20 1.87
C VAL A 98 18.90 -6.52 1.12
N ARG A 99 17.72 -7.13 1.12
CA ARG A 99 17.47 -8.40 0.45
C ARG A 99 17.57 -8.29 -1.07
N TYR A 100 16.98 -7.24 -1.63
CA TYR A 100 17.07 -6.88 -3.04
C TYR A 100 17.84 -5.57 -3.16
N GLN A 101 18.82 -5.51 -4.05
CA GLN A 101 19.70 -4.33 -4.17
C GLN A 101 18.94 -3.04 -4.55
N THR A 102 17.73 -3.17 -5.09
CA THR A 102 16.81 -2.06 -5.35
C THR A 102 16.30 -1.37 -4.08
N ASP A 103 16.31 -2.06 -2.94
CA ASP A 103 15.51 -1.74 -1.76
C ASP A 103 16.29 -0.97 -0.68
N VAL A 104 17.30 -0.18 -1.05
CA VAL A 104 18.08 0.65 -0.11
C VAL A 104 17.16 1.45 0.84
N VAL A 105 16.01 1.90 0.33
CA VAL A 105 14.96 2.57 1.09
C VAL A 105 14.50 1.79 2.33
N MET A 106 14.53 0.45 2.32
CA MET A 106 14.13 -0.37 3.47
C MET A 106 15.10 -0.20 4.63
N VAL A 107 16.42 -0.26 4.37
CA VAL A 107 17.42 -0.02 5.42
C VAL A 107 17.45 1.46 5.83
N THR A 108 17.23 2.39 4.90
CA THR A 108 17.10 3.83 5.22
C THR A 108 15.99 4.06 6.27
N HIS A 109 14.81 3.45 6.07
CA HIS A 109 13.71 3.55 7.02
C HIS A 109 13.99 2.84 8.35
N LEU A 110 14.64 1.67 8.33
CA LEU A 110 15.03 1.02 9.58
C LEU A 110 16.01 1.90 10.38
N ILE A 111 17.02 2.49 9.75
CA ILE A 111 17.91 3.46 10.41
C ILE A 111 17.10 4.62 10.98
N LEU A 112 16.16 5.17 10.20
CA LEU A 112 15.29 6.26 10.66
C LEU A 112 14.49 5.84 11.91
N TYR A 113 13.79 4.71 11.87
CA TYR A 113 12.97 4.26 12.99
C TYR A 113 13.79 3.97 14.25
N PHE A 114 14.94 3.31 14.11
CA PHE A 114 15.80 2.99 15.24
C PHE A 114 16.56 4.20 15.80
N THR A 115 16.66 5.30 15.05
CA THR A 115 17.27 6.55 15.53
C THR A 115 16.25 7.61 15.96
N THR A 116 14.95 7.42 15.66
CA THR A 116 13.89 8.38 16.03
C THR A 116 12.77 7.77 16.88
N ILE A 117 11.90 6.93 16.32
CA ILE A 117 10.69 6.45 17.01
C ILE A 117 11.00 5.56 18.21
N VAL A 118 12.01 4.70 18.08
CA VAL A 118 12.46 3.80 19.16
C VAL A 118 13.00 4.59 20.36
N PRO A 119 14.04 5.44 20.23
CA PRO A 119 14.54 6.21 21.37
C PRO A 119 13.48 7.19 21.91
N SER A 120 12.63 7.75 21.05
CA SER A 120 11.50 8.59 21.48
C SER A 120 10.52 7.83 22.37
N ALA A 121 10.15 6.61 22.00
CA ALA A 121 9.27 5.75 22.80
C ALA A 121 9.89 5.45 24.17
N PHE A 122 11.15 4.99 24.21
CA PHE A 122 11.86 4.74 25.48
C PHE A 122 11.93 5.99 26.36
N TYR A 123 12.21 7.14 25.75
CA TYR A 123 12.30 8.40 26.47
C TYR A 123 10.94 8.86 27.02
N LEU A 124 9.83 8.58 26.34
CA LEU A 124 8.49 8.85 26.88
C LEU A 124 8.18 8.01 28.12
N TYR A 125 8.62 6.74 28.14
CA TYR A 125 8.47 5.89 29.34
C TYR A 125 9.37 6.35 30.48
N TYR A 126 10.57 6.86 30.18
CA TYR A 126 11.50 7.39 31.18
C TYR A 126 11.07 8.76 31.75
N ASN A 127 10.72 9.72 30.88
CA ASN A 127 10.38 11.09 31.25
C ASN A 127 9.28 11.66 30.34
N PHE A 128 8.04 11.31 30.68
CA PHE A 128 6.87 11.74 29.93
C PHE A 128 6.62 13.25 30.02
N SER A 129 6.29 13.86 28.88
CA SER A 129 5.63 15.17 28.83
C SER A 129 4.64 15.19 27.65
N TRP A 130 3.55 15.95 27.79
CA TRP A 130 2.46 15.97 26.81
C TRP A 130 2.92 16.39 25.41
N TRP A 131 3.75 17.43 25.30
CA TRP A 131 4.24 17.88 24.01
C TRP A 131 5.13 16.82 23.33
N ARG A 132 5.98 16.10 24.10
CA ARG A 132 6.76 14.97 23.55
C ARG A 132 5.86 13.84 23.09
N GLY A 133 4.80 13.55 23.85
CA GLY A 133 3.79 12.56 23.46
C GLY A 133 3.15 12.91 22.12
N VAL A 134 2.71 14.17 21.97
CA VAL A 134 2.12 14.67 20.72
C VAL A 134 3.12 14.62 19.57
N LEU A 135 4.36 15.07 19.77
CA LEU A 135 5.40 15.01 18.73
C LEU A 135 5.72 13.57 18.31
N HIS A 136 5.81 12.65 19.28
CA HIS A 136 6.00 11.23 19.01
C HIS A 136 4.88 10.66 18.14
N TRP A 137 3.63 10.99 18.49
CA TRP A 137 2.47 10.53 17.76
C TRP A 137 2.38 11.13 16.35
N VAL A 138 2.70 12.41 16.17
CA VAL A 138 2.80 13.02 14.83
C VAL A 138 3.88 12.33 13.98
N MET A 139 5.05 12.06 14.56
CA MET A 139 6.13 11.33 13.87
C MET A 139 5.69 9.92 13.48
N GLN A 140 4.94 9.22 14.34
CA GLN A 140 4.39 7.91 14.04
C GLN A 140 3.33 7.95 12.93
N LEU A 141 2.43 8.95 12.94
CA LEU A 141 1.46 9.18 11.86
C LEU A 141 2.18 9.38 10.52
N TRP A 142 3.31 10.10 10.53
CA TRP A 142 4.13 10.29 9.34
C TRP A 142 4.76 8.98 8.83
N TYR A 143 5.16 8.09 9.74
CA TYR A 143 5.78 6.81 9.37
C TYR A 143 4.80 5.68 9.05
N CYS A 144 3.52 5.81 9.41
CA CYS A 144 2.58 4.68 9.46
C CYS A 144 2.39 3.99 8.10
N GLY A 145 2.29 4.76 7.02
CA GLY A 145 2.12 4.23 5.65
C GLY A 145 3.36 3.44 5.23
N ALA A 146 4.51 4.10 5.20
CA ALA A 146 5.79 3.50 4.83
C ALA A 146 6.12 2.25 5.68
N PHE A 147 5.95 2.31 7.00
CA PHE A 147 6.22 1.14 7.84
C PHE A 147 5.24 -0.02 7.56
N THR A 148 3.95 0.27 7.40
CA THR A 148 2.95 -0.77 7.13
C THR A 148 3.23 -1.48 5.82
N LEU A 149 3.63 -0.75 4.78
CA LEU A 149 3.96 -1.38 3.51
C LEU A 149 5.37 -2.01 3.50
N MET A 150 6.33 -1.52 4.29
CA MET A 150 7.57 -2.28 4.54
C MET A 150 7.25 -3.63 5.18
N LYS A 151 6.36 -3.64 6.18
CA LYS A 151 5.91 -4.86 6.84
C LYS A 151 5.18 -5.78 5.86
N HIS A 152 4.33 -5.24 5.00
CA HIS A 152 3.68 -5.99 3.92
C HIS A 152 4.73 -6.67 3.02
N GLN A 153 5.77 -5.95 2.60
CA GLN A 153 6.87 -6.56 1.85
C GLN A 153 7.62 -7.63 2.67
N HIS A 154 7.88 -7.37 3.95
CA HIS A 154 8.55 -8.30 4.85
C HIS A 154 7.82 -9.65 4.94
N ILE A 155 6.51 -9.64 5.12
CA ILE A 155 5.70 -10.87 5.27
C ILE A 155 5.51 -11.63 3.96
N HIS A 156 5.47 -10.94 2.82
CA HIS A 156 5.38 -11.58 1.50
C HIS A 156 6.73 -12.17 1.04
N MET A 157 7.82 -11.44 1.30
CA MET A 157 9.15 -11.75 0.80
C MET A 157 10.05 -12.52 1.79
N ASN A 158 9.50 -12.86 2.97
CA ASN A 158 10.21 -13.51 4.07
C ASN A 158 11.42 -12.69 4.56
N GLY A 159 11.23 -11.38 4.70
CA GLY A 159 12.28 -10.45 5.11
C GLY A 159 12.52 -9.29 4.14
N VAL A 160 13.11 -8.20 4.64
CA VAL A 160 13.56 -7.06 3.81
C VAL A 160 15.08 -6.94 3.79
N LEU A 161 15.79 -7.66 4.66
CA LEU A 161 17.25 -7.68 4.71
C LEU A 161 17.85 -8.95 4.11
N ALA A 162 19.12 -8.86 3.75
CA ALA A 162 19.91 -9.97 3.25
C ALA A 162 19.99 -11.10 4.30
N PRO A 163 20.08 -12.38 3.88
CA PRO A 163 20.02 -13.53 4.81
C PRO A 163 21.02 -13.49 5.97
N LYS A 164 22.19 -12.87 5.80
CA LYS A 164 23.19 -12.71 6.88
C LYS A 164 22.69 -11.86 8.05
N TYR A 165 21.67 -11.03 7.85
CA TYR A 165 21.03 -10.21 8.89
C TYR A 165 19.73 -10.81 9.42
N TRP A 166 19.45 -12.09 9.16
CA TRP A 166 18.16 -12.73 9.48
C TRP A 166 17.73 -12.52 10.93
N VAL A 167 18.65 -12.52 11.90
CA VAL A 167 18.30 -12.31 13.32
C VAL A 167 17.63 -10.95 13.51
N PHE A 168 18.27 -9.87 13.03
CA PHE A 168 17.71 -8.53 13.14
C PHE A 168 16.42 -8.41 12.30
N ASP A 169 16.43 -8.94 11.07
CA ASP A 169 15.29 -8.93 10.15
C ASP A 169 14.05 -9.63 10.73
N ASN A 170 14.24 -10.68 11.54
CA ASN A 170 13.15 -11.38 12.23
C ASN A 170 12.71 -10.68 13.52
N LEU A 171 13.60 -9.95 14.20
CA LEU A 171 13.34 -9.37 15.51
C LEU A 171 12.81 -7.94 15.46
N PHE A 172 13.18 -7.12 14.47
CA PHE A 172 12.72 -5.73 14.42
C PHE A 172 11.18 -5.60 14.42
N PRO A 173 10.38 -6.48 13.76
CA PRO A 173 8.93 -6.35 13.80
C PRO A 173 8.36 -6.52 15.21
N TYR A 174 8.98 -7.32 16.07
CA TYR A 174 8.51 -7.50 17.45
C TYR A 174 8.64 -6.22 18.29
N LEU A 175 9.55 -5.31 17.92
CA LEU A 175 9.65 -3.99 18.54
C LEU A 175 8.79 -2.96 17.81
N LEU A 176 8.91 -2.89 16.48
CA LEU A 176 8.31 -1.83 15.68
C LEU A 176 6.82 -2.04 15.41
N ASP A 177 6.31 -3.28 15.36
CA ASP A 177 4.89 -3.55 15.09
C ASP A 177 3.98 -2.83 16.10
N PRO A 178 4.11 -3.05 17.43
CA PRO A 178 3.24 -2.38 18.39
C PRO A 178 3.42 -0.86 18.37
N MET A 179 4.66 -0.39 18.18
CA MET A 179 4.99 1.03 18.05
C MET A 179 4.41 1.68 16.79
N HIS A 180 3.90 0.92 15.83
CA HIS A 180 3.19 1.46 14.65
C HIS A 180 1.73 0.98 14.61
N GLY A 181 1.21 0.46 15.73
CA GLY A 181 -0.20 0.11 15.86
C GLY A 181 -0.57 -1.26 15.32
N HIS A 182 0.42 -2.06 14.93
CA HIS A 182 0.20 -3.45 14.60
C HIS A 182 0.29 -4.31 15.85
N THR A 183 -0.66 -5.23 16.00
CA THR A 183 -0.51 -6.36 16.92
C THR A 183 0.50 -7.37 16.35
N TRP A 184 1.25 -8.04 17.22
CA TRP A 184 2.30 -8.97 16.80
C TRP A 184 1.73 -10.05 15.88
N ASN A 185 2.35 -10.28 14.72
CA ASN A 185 1.97 -11.32 13.75
C ASN A 185 0.51 -11.35 13.25
N SER A 186 -0.42 -10.57 13.80
CA SER A 186 -1.83 -10.61 13.40
C SER A 186 -2.03 -10.15 11.98
N TYR A 187 -1.28 -9.13 11.55
CA TYR A 187 -1.28 -8.71 10.14
C TYR A 187 -0.83 -9.84 9.21
N PHE A 188 0.16 -10.66 9.60
CA PHE A 188 0.54 -11.84 8.81
C PHE A 188 -0.60 -12.86 8.72
N TYR A 189 -1.25 -13.21 9.84
CA TYR A 189 -2.34 -14.17 9.82
C TYR A 189 -3.57 -13.64 9.08
N HIS A 190 -3.93 -12.38 9.28
CA HIS A 190 -5.05 -11.75 8.60
C HIS A 190 -4.78 -11.58 7.10
N HIS A 191 -3.61 -11.06 6.73
CA HIS A 191 -3.29 -10.74 5.33
C HIS A 191 -2.94 -12.00 4.54
N ILE A 192 -1.90 -12.73 4.96
CA ILE A 192 -1.34 -13.86 4.19
C ILE A 192 -2.17 -15.13 4.33
N LYS A 193 -2.61 -15.45 5.55
CA LYS A 193 -3.27 -16.74 5.83
C LYS A 193 -4.78 -16.69 5.72
N HIS A 194 -5.36 -15.53 5.50
CA HIS A 194 -6.80 -15.34 5.42
C HIS A 194 -7.18 -14.50 4.19
N HIS A 195 -6.81 -13.22 4.12
CA HIS A 195 -7.29 -12.30 3.07
C HIS A 195 -6.82 -12.73 1.67
N HIS A 196 -5.54 -13.09 1.51
CA HIS A 196 -5.01 -13.64 0.26
C HIS A 196 -5.57 -15.02 -0.10
N VAL A 197 -6.07 -15.76 0.88
CA VAL A 197 -6.67 -17.09 0.64
C VAL A 197 -8.10 -16.92 0.16
N GLU A 198 -8.84 -15.97 0.72
CA GLU A 198 -10.26 -15.76 0.42
C GLU A 198 -10.48 -14.68 -0.66
N GLY A 199 -9.48 -13.85 -0.99
CA GLY A 199 -9.51 -12.92 -2.13
C GLY A 199 -10.53 -11.79 -2.02
N ASN A 200 -10.85 -11.31 -0.80
CA ASN A 200 -11.99 -10.44 -0.54
C ASN A 200 -13.36 -11.09 -0.91
N GLY A 201 -13.39 -12.40 -1.12
CA GLY A 201 -14.58 -13.20 -1.37
C GLY A 201 -15.50 -13.32 -0.16
N THR A 202 -16.50 -14.20 -0.26
CA THR A 202 -17.61 -14.29 0.71
C THR A 202 -17.20 -14.72 2.12
N GLU A 203 -16.12 -15.48 2.22
CA GLU A 203 -15.57 -16.00 3.49
C GLU A 203 -14.47 -15.11 4.09
N ASP A 204 -14.08 -14.04 3.40
CA ASP A 204 -13.13 -13.06 3.90
C ASP A 204 -13.78 -12.20 5.00
N LEU A 205 -13.23 -12.23 6.22
CA LEU A 205 -13.68 -11.41 7.35
C LEU A 205 -13.61 -9.89 7.09
N SER A 206 -12.78 -9.47 6.13
CA SER A 206 -12.66 -8.10 5.65
C SER A 206 -13.35 -7.86 4.31
N THR A 207 -14.25 -8.75 3.87
CA THR A 207 -15.00 -8.53 2.62
C THR A 207 -15.87 -7.29 2.68
N THR A 208 -15.86 -6.53 1.59
CA THR A 208 -16.74 -5.39 1.37
C THR A 208 -18.07 -5.77 0.70
N MET A 209 -18.23 -7.01 0.23
CA MET A 209 -19.34 -7.47 -0.64
C MET A 209 -20.73 -7.32 -0.06
N PHE A 210 -20.86 -7.37 1.26
CA PHE A 210 -22.16 -7.35 1.93
C PHE A 210 -22.63 -5.96 2.34
N TYR A 211 -21.90 -4.92 1.92
CA TYR A 211 -22.14 -3.52 2.26
C TYR A 211 -22.43 -2.68 1.03
N ASP A 212 -23.26 -1.63 1.15
CA ASP A 212 -23.27 -0.59 0.13
C ASP A 212 -22.04 0.29 0.33
N ARG A 213 -21.11 0.21 -0.62
CA ARG A 213 -19.75 0.75 -0.47
C ARG A 213 -19.68 2.28 -0.56
N ASP A 214 -20.83 2.93 -0.73
CA ASP A 214 -21.05 4.37 -0.70
C ASP A 214 -22.00 4.83 0.41
N SER A 215 -22.29 3.95 1.38
CA SER A 215 -23.11 4.24 2.55
C SER A 215 -22.23 4.48 3.78
N PRO A 216 -22.26 5.69 4.38
CA PRO A 216 -21.53 5.98 5.62
C PRO A 216 -21.91 5.05 6.78
N PHE A 217 -23.17 4.61 6.84
CA PHE A 217 -23.62 3.68 7.86
C PHE A 217 -23.00 2.29 7.69
N ASP A 218 -23.00 1.77 6.47
CA ASP A 218 -22.39 0.47 6.19
C ASP A 218 -20.88 0.49 6.39
N PHE A 219 -20.22 1.59 6.00
CA PHE A 219 -18.80 1.81 6.28
C PHE A 219 -18.52 1.81 7.79
N ALA A 220 -19.33 2.51 8.60
CA ALA A 220 -19.19 2.49 10.05
C ALA A 220 -19.42 1.09 10.64
N CYS A 221 -20.39 0.34 10.14
CA CYS A 221 -20.62 -1.06 10.54
C CYS A 221 -19.44 -1.97 10.19
N TYR A 222 -18.87 -1.82 8.99
CA TYR A 222 -17.70 -2.55 8.54
C TYR A 222 -16.46 -2.28 9.40
N VAL A 223 -16.13 -0.99 9.60
CA VAL A 223 -15.00 -0.57 10.45
C VAL A 223 -15.22 -1.02 11.89
N GLY A 224 -16.42 -0.80 12.44
CA GLY A 224 -16.76 -1.18 13.81
C GLY A 224 -16.63 -2.68 14.04
N ARG A 225 -17.11 -3.50 13.10
CA ARG A 225 -16.98 -4.96 13.18
C ARG A 225 -15.52 -5.38 13.29
N PHE A 226 -14.68 -4.92 12.36
CA PHE A 226 -13.25 -5.24 12.38
C PHE A 226 -12.61 -4.75 13.68
N PHE A 227 -12.87 -3.51 14.06
CA PHE A 227 -12.24 -2.88 15.22
C PHE A 227 -12.49 -3.66 16.52
N PHE A 228 -13.75 -4.06 16.77
CA PHE A 228 -14.15 -4.70 18.02
C PHE A 228 -14.06 -6.23 18.02
N PHE A 229 -14.22 -6.90 16.88
CA PHE A 229 -14.39 -8.36 16.84
C PHE A 229 -13.26 -9.12 16.15
N ILE A 230 -12.35 -8.48 15.39
CA ILE A 230 -11.35 -9.23 14.60
C ILE A 230 -10.42 -10.10 15.45
N TRP A 231 -10.10 -9.66 16.67
CA TRP A 231 -9.25 -10.41 17.61
C TRP A 231 -9.84 -11.77 17.98
N LEU A 232 -11.17 -11.92 17.86
CA LEU A 232 -11.92 -13.15 18.10
C LEU A 232 -12.31 -13.85 16.79
N GLU A 233 -12.81 -13.11 15.80
CA GLU A 233 -13.29 -13.67 14.53
C GLU A 233 -12.17 -14.37 13.75
N LEU A 234 -10.95 -13.81 13.72
CA LEU A 234 -9.84 -14.40 12.96
C LEU A 234 -9.39 -15.76 13.52
N PRO A 235 -9.15 -15.92 14.84
CA PRO A 235 -8.90 -17.25 15.41
C PRO A 235 -10.05 -18.25 15.19
N LEU A 236 -11.31 -17.79 15.32
CA LEU A 236 -12.48 -18.66 15.11
C LEU A 236 -12.63 -19.10 13.66
N TYR A 237 -12.31 -18.23 12.70
CA TYR A 237 -12.25 -18.57 11.28
C TYR A 237 -11.27 -19.74 11.06
N PHE A 238 -10.03 -19.62 11.56
CA PHE A 238 -9.04 -20.69 11.42
C PHE A 238 -9.47 -21.97 12.12
N TRP A 239 -10.11 -21.86 13.27
CA TRP A 239 -10.63 -23.02 13.99
C TRP A 239 -11.70 -23.76 13.18
N LYS A 240 -12.67 -23.03 12.62
CA LYS A 240 -13.75 -23.59 11.77
C LYS A 240 -13.21 -24.27 10.51
N LYS A 241 -12.16 -23.72 9.89
CA LYS A 241 -11.47 -24.31 8.72
C LYS A 241 -10.50 -25.45 9.09
N GLY A 242 -10.47 -25.90 10.35
CA GLY A 242 -9.60 -26.99 10.83
C GLY A 242 -8.13 -26.60 11.02
N GLN A 243 -7.77 -25.33 10.81
CA GLN A 243 -6.40 -24.80 10.88
C GLN A 243 -6.02 -24.42 12.32
N ARG A 244 -6.12 -25.38 13.25
CA ARG A 244 -5.95 -25.16 14.71
C ARG A 244 -4.65 -24.46 15.09
N LYS A 245 -3.54 -24.76 14.39
CA LYS A 245 -2.25 -24.10 14.60
C LYS A 245 -2.33 -22.59 14.35
N TYR A 246 -2.99 -22.16 13.29
CA TYR A 246 -3.16 -20.73 13.00
C TYR A 246 -4.15 -20.08 13.96
N ALA A 247 -5.23 -20.78 14.33
CA ALA A 247 -6.16 -20.31 15.34
C ALA A 247 -5.45 -19.98 16.67
N CYS A 248 -4.69 -20.94 17.22
CA CYS A 248 -3.96 -20.75 18.47
C CYS A 248 -2.91 -19.62 18.36
N LYS A 249 -2.18 -19.53 17.24
CA LYS A 249 -1.18 -18.48 17.05
C LYS A 249 -1.81 -17.09 16.91
N ALA A 250 -2.86 -16.94 16.11
CA ALA A 250 -3.56 -15.67 15.97
C ALA A 250 -4.12 -15.18 17.32
N ALA A 251 -4.76 -16.08 18.09
CA ALA A 251 -5.27 -15.75 19.41
C ALA A 251 -4.13 -15.39 20.39
N PHE A 252 -3.07 -16.19 20.43
CA PHE A 252 -1.92 -15.96 21.31
C PHE A 252 -1.32 -14.57 21.08
N TRP A 253 -1.08 -14.18 19.83
CA TRP A 253 -0.42 -12.92 19.56
C TRP A 253 -1.30 -11.70 19.80
N GLU A 254 -2.59 -11.74 19.43
CA GLU A 254 -3.55 -10.68 19.76
C GLU A 254 -3.65 -10.48 21.29
N LEU A 255 -3.90 -11.57 22.03
CA LEU A 255 -4.08 -11.51 23.48
C LEU A 255 -2.79 -11.11 24.20
N SER A 256 -1.63 -11.57 23.73
CA SER A 256 -0.33 -11.16 24.29
C SER A 256 -0.07 -9.68 24.06
N ASN A 257 -0.48 -9.13 22.92
CA ASN A 257 -0.35 -7.70 22.65
C ASN A 257 -1.23 -6.87 23.59
N TYR A 258 -2.51 -7.25 23.75
CA TYR A 258 -3.41 -6.59 24.70
C TYR A 258 -2.94 -6.70 26.14
N LEU A 259 -2.45 -7.87 26.55
CA LEU A 259 -1.85 -8.06 27.87
C LEU A 259 -0.65 -7.13 28.05
N SER A 260 0.22 -7.00 27.04
CA SER A 260 1.39 -6.12 27.11
C SER A 260 0.98 -4.65 27.24
N ILE A 261 0.00 -4.19 26.44
CA ILE A 261 -0.55 -2.84 26.56
C ILE A 261 -1.15 -2.63 27.95
N TYR A 262 -1.96 -3.58 28.44
CA TYR A 262 -2.56 -3.52 29.76
C TYR A 262 -1.50 -3.41 30.86
N LEU A 263 -0.44 -4.23 30.81
CA LEU A 263 0.61 -4.21 31.81
C LEU A 263 1.40 -2.89 31.79
N LEU A 264 1.79 -2.41 30.60
CA LEU A 264 2.51 -1.13 30.45
C LEU A 264 1.66 0.07 30.90
N TYR A 265 0.35 0.03 30.61
CA TYR A 265 -0.56 1.10 30.98
C TYR A 265 -0.75 1.17 32.50
N ASN A 266 -1.01 0.04 33.16
CA ASN A 266 -1.35 0.01 34.58
C ASN A 266 -0.12 0.04 35.50
N TYR A 267 1.01 -0.53 35.09
CA TYR A 267 2.14 -0.75 35.99
C TYR A 267 3.43 -0.02 35.59
N VAL A 268 3.48 0.65 34.43
CA VAL A 268 4.68 1.39 33.99
C VAL A 268 4.37 2.86 33.79
N ASN A 269 3.64 3.23 32.74
CA ASN A 269 3.27 4.61 32.47
C ASN A 269 2.08 4.68 31.50
N ALA A 270 0.89 5.00 32.03
CA ALA A 270 -0.34 5.14 31.26
C ALA A 270 -0.24 6.18 30.13
N ARG A 271 0.40 7.32 30.40
CA ARG A 271 0.50 8.43 29.45
C ARG A 271 1.43 8.08 28.30
N ALA A 272 2.59 7.50 28.58
CA ALA A 272 3.49 7.02 27.54
C ALA A 272 2.83 5.91 26.71
N THR A 273 2.17 4.95 27.36
CA THR A 273 1.46 3.84 26.69
C THR A 273 0.35 4.32 25.77
N LEU A 274 -0.36 5.39 26.15
CA LEU A 274 -1.37 6.02 25.29
C LEU A 274 -0.77 6.46 23.94
N PHE A 275 0.33 7.22 23.97
CA PHE A 275 0.94 7.78 22.76
C PHE A 275 1.77 6.75 21.96
N VAL A 276 2.44 5.83 22.65
CA VAL A 276 3.35 4.86 22.01
C VAL A 276 2.62 3.66 21.45
N LEU A 277 1.51 3.22 22.06
CA LEU A 277 0.85 1.94 21.72
C LEU A 277 -0.65 2.05 21.43
N ILE A 278 -1.43 2.79 22.24
CA ILE A 278 -2.90 2.79 22.11
C ILE A 278 -3.36 3.63 20.92
N LEU A 279 -2.95 4.91 20.84
CA LEU A 279 -3.29 5.78 19.72
C LEU A 279 -2.84 5.19 18.36
N PRO A 280 -1.60 4.71 18.20
CA PRO A 280 -1.20 3.99 16.99
C PRO A 280 -2.09 2.80 16.66
N LEU A 281 -2.43 1.96 17.64
CA LEU A 281 -3.29 0.79 17.41
C LEU A 281 -4.67 1.21 16.87
N ILE A 282 -5.26 2.26 17.44
CA ILE A 282 -6.54 2.81 17.00
C ILE A 282 -6.42 3.31 15.55
N VAL A 283 -5.41 4.13 15.28
CA VAL A 283 -5.18 4.72 13.95
C VAL A 283 -4.93 3.62 12.92
N MET A 284 -4.11 2.62 13.23
CA MET A 284 -3.76 1.56 12.31
C MET A 284 -4.97 0.69 11.96
N ARG A 285 -5.79 0.30 12.96
CA ARG A 285 -7.02 -0.46 12.70
C ARG A 285 -7.99 0.30 11.80
N PHE A 286 -8.15 1.60 12.05
CA PHE A 286 -8.99 2.45 11.20
C PHE A 286 -8.41 2.58 9.79
N GLY A 287 -7.12 2.89 9.67
CA GLY A 287 -6.42 3.09 8.41
C GLY A 287 -6.45 1.87 7.50
N LEU A 288 -6.19 0.67 8.05
CA LEU A 288 -6.28 -0.58 7.28
C LEU A 288 -7.68 -0.82 6.73
N MET A 289 -8.72 -0.50 7.48
CA MET A 289 -10.11 -0.70 7.03
C MET A 289 -10.56 0.36 6.01
N VAL A 290 -10.14 1.62 6.17
CA VAL A 290 -10.35 2.66 5.17
C VAL A 290 -9.67 2.30 3.85
N GLY A 291 -8.43 1.79 3.93
CA GLY A 291 -7.65 1.32 2.78
C GLY A 291 -8.30 0.14 2.08
N ASN A 292 -8.61 -0.93 2.82
CA ASN A 292 -9.28 -2.13 2.27
C ASN A 292 -10.62 -1.79 1.61
N TRP A 293 -11.40 -0.88 2.22
CA TRP A 293 -12.65 -0.42 1.64
C TRP A 293 -12.45 0.23 0.27
N GLY A 294 -11.44 1.09 0.14
CA GLY A 294 -11.10 1.74 -1.13
C GLY A 294 -10.55 0.75 -2.17
N GLN A 295 -9.69 -0.16 -1.74
CA GLN A 295 -9.08 -1.21 -2.56
C GLN A 295 -10.12 -2.15 -3.19
N HIS A 296 -11.16 -2.49 -2.43
CA HIS A 296 -12.21 -3.43 -2.82
C HIS A 296 -13.59 -2.75 -2.93
N ALA A 297 -13.63 -1.47 -3.32
CA ALA A 297 -14.87 -0.70 -3.40
C ALA A 297 -15.78 -1.08 -4.59
N PHE A 298 -15.18 -1.64 -5.65
CA PHE A 298 -15.84 -1.79 -6.96
C PHE A 298 -15.90 -3.24 -7.43
N VAL A 299 -16.05 -4.19 -6.50
CA VAL A 299 -16.17 -5.62 -6.83
C VAL A 299 -17.30 -5.84 -7.83
N ASP A 300 -16.99 -6.41 -9.00
CA ASP A 300 -17.98 -6.72 -10.02
C ASP A 300 -18.77 -8.00 -9.63
N PRO A 301 -20.11 -7.96 -9.58
CA PRO A 301 -20.91 -9.13 -9.22
C PRO A 301 -20.92 -10.23 -10.29
N SER A 302 -20.46 -9.96 -11.52
CA SER A 302 -20.40 -10.98 -12.58
C SER A 302 -19.34 -12.05 -12.31
N ASP A 303 -18.26 -11.69 -11.62
CA ASP A 303 -17.20 -12.61 -11.21
C ASP A 303 -16.42 -12.00 -10.04
N PRO A 304 -16.93 -12.15 -8.80
CA PRO A 304 -16.35 -11.50 -7.62
C PRO A 304 -15.05 -12.12 -7.12
N ASP A 305 -14.71 -13.33 -7.56
CA ASP A 305 -13.50 -14.03 -7.15
C ASP A 305 -12.32 -13.72 -8.09
N SER A 306 -12.57 -13.07 -9.22
CA SER A 306 -11.51 -12.60 -10.12
C SER A 306 -10.77 -11.40 -9.53
N ASP A 307 -9.46 -11.53 -9.37
CA ASP A 307 -8.59 -10.45 -8.90
C ASP A 307 -8.69 -9.18 -9.77
N TYR A 308 -8.96 -9.32 -11.08
CA TYR A 308 -9.15 -8.18 -11.99
C TYR A 308 -10.43 -7.39 -11.69
N LEU A 309 -11.43 -8.05 -11.13
CA LEU A 309 -12.77 -7.53 -10.91
C LEU A 309 -13.09 -7.26 -9.44
N SER A 310 -12.30 -7.83 -8.51
CA SER A 310 -12.42 -7.64 -7.07
C SER A 310 -11.50 -6.56 -6.51
N SER A 311 -10.47 -6.15 -7.28
CA SER A 311 -9.47 -5.15 -6.89
C SER A 311 -9.30 -4.06 -7.95
N ILE A 312 -8.54 -3.01 -7.62
CA ILE A 312 -8.29 -1.89 -8.54
C ILE A 312 -6.81 -1.48 -8.53
N THR A 313 -6.36 -0.89 -9.65
CA THR A 313 -5.02 -0.33 -9.80
C THR A 313 -5.07 1.20 -9.77
N LEU A 314 -4.16 1.81 -9.03
CA LEU A 314 -3.96 3.25 -8.92
C LEU A 314 -2.56 3.58 -9.43
N ILE A 315 -2.47 4.47 -10.40
CA ILE A 315 -1.22 5.04 -10.89
C ILE A 315 -1.22 6.54 -10.63
N ASP A 316 -0.06 7.20 -10.61
CA ASP A 316 -0.01 8.65 -10.34
C ASP A 316 -0.69 9.00 -9.01
N VAL A 317 -0.24 8.30 -7.97
CA VAL A 317 -0.73 8.46 -6.60
C VAL A 317 0.43 8.46 -5.60
N PRO A 318 0.31 9.21 -4.48
CA PRO A 318 1.34 9.25 -3.44
C PRO A 318 1.69 7.88 -2.87
N SER A 319 0.74 6.95 -2.77
CA SER A 319 0.99 5.58 -2.29
C SER A 319 2.04 4.84 -3.13
N ASN A 320 2.19 5.12 -4.42
CA ASN A 320 3.24 4.49 -5.21
C ASN A 320 4.65 4.91 -4.78
N ARG A 321 4.81 6.19 -4.43
CA ARG A 321 6.08 6.76 -3.92
C ARG A 321 6.34 6.40 -2.45
N PHE A 322 5.36 6.63 -1.57
CA PHE A 322 5.55 6.57 -0.12
C PHE A 322 5.17 5.23 0.52
N SER A 323 4.49 4.37 -0.25
CA SER A 323 3.98 3.07 0.21
C SER A 323 4.39 1.93 -0.74
N PHE A 324 5.53 2.05 -1.43
CA PHE A 324 6.12 0.98 -2.23
C PHE A 324 5.18 0.39 -3.29
N ASN A 325 4.69 1.22 -4.22
CA ASN A 325 3.80 0.78 -5.32
C ASN A 325 2.51 0.06 -4.86
N ASP A 326 2.00 0.39 -3.67
CA ASP A 326 0.74 -0.16 -3.13
C ASP A 326 -0.47 0.12 -4.02
N GLY A 327 -0.43 1.17 -4.86
CA GLY A 327 -1.47 1.44 -5.84
C GLY A 327 -1.67 0.31 -6.85
N TYR A 328 -0.69 -0.58 -7.06
CA TYR A 328 -0.83 -1.72 -7.96
C TYR A 328 -1.49 -2.94 -7.29
N HIS A 329 -2.57 -2.73 -6.53
CA HIS A 329 -3.23 -3.78 -5.74
C HIS A 329 -3.77 -4.95 -6.58
N THR A 330 -4.26 -4.72 -7.80
CA THR A 330 -4.60 -5.81 -8.72
C THR A 330 -3.40 -6.68 -9.07
N SER A 331 -2.27 -6.05 -9.37
CA SER A 331 -1.01 -6.77 -9.62
C SER A 331 -0.60 -7.56 -8.37
N HIS A 332 -0.79 -6.99 -7.18
CA HIS A 332 -0.50 -7.64 -5.91
C HIS A 332 -1.34 -8.90 -5.70
N HIS A 333 -2.66 -8.86 -5.90
CA HIS A 333 -3.52 -10.04 -5.77
C HIS A 333 -3.16 -11.15 -6.77
N LEU A 334 -2.88 -10.78 -8.03
CA LEU A 334 -2.48 -11.73 -9.07
C LEU A 334 -1.15 -12.45 -8.77
N ASN A 335 -0.25 -11.83 -8.03
CA ASN A 335 0.97 -12.46 -7.52
C ASN A 335 1.44 -11.79 -6.23
N PRO A 336 1.03 -12.32 -5.06
CA PRO A 336 1.32 -11.69 -3.78
C PRO A 336 2.81 -11.64 -3.44
N ARG A 337 3.62 -12.50 -4.07
CA ARG A 337 5.08 -12.57 -3.89
C ARG A 337 5.86 -11.74 -4.92
N ARG A 338 5.18 -10.98 -5.78
CA ARG A 338 5.85 -10.08 -6.72
C ARG A 338 6.54 -8.97 -5.92
N HIS A 339 7.78 -8.68 -6.28
CA HIS A 339 8.49 -7.56 -5.67
C HIS A 339 7.81 -6.24 -6.04
N TRP A 340 7.73 -5.32 -5.08
CA TRP A 340 6.96 -4.09 -5.23
C TRP A 340 7.35 -3.24 -6.44
N ARG A 341 8.62 -3.27 -6.85
CA ARG A 341 9.10 -2.52 -8.01
C ARG A 341 8.77 -3.16 -9.35
N ASP A 342 8.35 -4.41 -9.36
CA ASP A 342 8.01 -5.16 -10.58
C ASP A 342 6.54 -5.00 -10.95
N HIS A 343 5.69 -4.46 -10.06
CA HIS A 343 4.27 -4.25 -10.35
C HIS A 343 4.03 -3.36 -11.58
N PRO A 344 4.72 -2.21 -11.77
CA PRO A 344 4.65 -1.42 -12.99
C PRO A 344 4.90 -2.21 -14.28
N ALA A 345 6.01 -2.95 -14.35
CA ALA A 345 6.39 -3.70 -15.54
C ALA A 345 5.39 -4.83 -15.84
N ALA A 346 4.88 -5.48 -14.79
CA ALA A 346 3.88 -6.53 -14.89
C ALA A 346 2.53 -5.98 -15.39
N PHE A 347 2.12 -4.80 -14.92
CA PHE A 347 0.90 -4.13 -15.37
C PHE A 347 0.98 -3.81 -16.88
N ILE A 348 2.04 -3.16 -17.34
CA ILE A 348 2.21 -2.83 -18.77
C ILE A 348 2.23 -4.10 -19.63
N LYS A 349 2.94 -5.15 -19.19
CA LYS A 349 3.00 -6.43 -19.91
C LYS A 349 1.63 -7.11 -20.04
N GLN A 350 0.71 -6.86 -19.11
CA GLN A 350 -0.62 -7.46 -19.07
C GLN A 350 -1.74 -6.47 -19.44
N ARG A 351 -1.41 -5.31 -20.02
CA ARG A 351 -2.38 -4.24 -20.27
C ARG A 351 -3.58 -4.71 -21.10
N ASP A 352 -3.34 -5.52 -22.13
CA ASP A 352 -4.42 -6.06 -22.98
C ASP A 352 -5.33 -6.98 -22.18
N ARG A 353 -4.77 -7.82 -21.30
CA ARG A 353 -5.56 -8.66 -20.38
C ARG A 353 -6.37 -7.83 -19.38
N TYR A 354 -5.82 -6.75 -18.84
CA TYR A 354 -6.58 -5.81 -18.00
C TYR A 354 -7.81 -5.26 -18.75
N ALA A 355 -7.65 -4.96 -20.04
CA ALA A 355 -8.74 -4.49 -20.88
C ALA A 355 -9.79 -5.58 -21.17
N GLU A 356 -9.36 -6.80 -21.49
CA GLU A 356 -10.22 -7.97 -21.72
C GLU A 356 -11.04 -8.32 -20.46
N GLU A 357 -10.40 -8.33 -19.29
CA GLU A 357 -11.01 -8.67 -18.01
C GLU A 357 -11.84 -7.51 -17.42
N ARG A 358 -11.85 -6.33 -18.08
CA ARG A 358 -12.59 -5.13 -17.64
C ARG A 358 -12.14 -4.60 -16.27
N ALA A 359 -10.85 -4.71 -15.98
CA ALA A 359 -10.25 -4.19 -14.76
C ALA A 359 -10.39 -2.66 -14.65
N LEU A 360 -10.26 -2.14 -13.43
CA LEU A 360 -10.33 -0.70 -13.17
C LEU A 360 -8.94 -0.14 -12.85
N VAL A 361 -8.55 0.90 -13.60
CA VAL A 361 -7.32 1.65 -13.38
C VAL A 361 -7.68 3.11 -13.14
N PHE A 362 -7.19 3.69 -12.05
CA PHE A 362 -7.42 5.09 -11.71
C PHE A 362 -6.10 5.86 -11.66
N ARG A 363 -6.20 7.17 -11.78
CA ARG A 363 -5.13 8.14 -11.53
C ARG A 363 -5.59 9.25 -10.61
N ASN A 364 -4.64 9.92 -9.94
CA ASN A 364 -4.92 11.11 -9.12
C ASN A 364 -5.94 10.91 -7.98
N VAL A 365 -6.15 9.66 -7.55
CA VAL A 365 -7.04 9.34 -6.43
C VAL A 365 -6.51 8.12 -5.68
N ASP A 366 -6.04 8.34 -4.45
CA ASP A 366 -5.54 7.26 -3.58
C ASP A 366 -6.69 6.50 -2.89
N TYR A 367 -6.44 5.32 -2.32
CA TYR A 367 -7.49 4.46 -1.73
C TYR A 367 -8.33 5.18 -0.66
N ILE A 368 -7.69 5.96 0.21
CA ILE A 368 -8.37 6.77 1.23
C ILE A 368 -9.32 7.77 0.56
N PHE A 369 -8.90 8.41 -0.53
CA PHE A 369 -9.70 9.38 -1.25
C PHE A 369 -10.79 8.74 -2.11
N ILE A 370 -10.59 7.51 -2.58
CA ILE A 370 -11.69 6.70 -3.15
C ILE A 370 -12.77 6.51 -2.08
N THR A 371 -12.41 6.04 -0.89
CA THR A 371 -13.34 5.88 0.23
C THR A 371 -14.06 7.19 0.54
N VAL A 372 -13.35 8.32 0.69
CA VAL A 372 -13.97 9.63 0.94
C VAL A 372 -14.93 10.05 -0.16
N ASN A 373 -14.55 9.90 -1.43
CA ASN A 373 -15.43 10.27 -2.55
C ASN A 373 -16.67 9.38 -2.62
N LEU A 374 -16.56 8.09 -2.32
CA LEU A 374 -17.69 7.17 -2.25
C LEU A 374 -18.66 7.55 -1.13
N LEU A 375 -18.16 7.83 0.07
CA LEU A 375 -19.00 8.27 1.19
C LEU A 375 -19.72 9.60 0.90
N ARG A 376 -19.17 10.43 0.00
CA ARG A 376 -19.79 11.66 -0.51
C ARG A 376 -20.57 11.46 -1.81
N LYS A 377 -20.65 10.22 -2.31
CA LYS A 377 -21.28 9.83 -3.58
C LYS A 377 -20.78 10.60 -4.80
N ASN A 378 -19.52 11.03 -4.78
CA ASN A 378 -18.89 11.83 -5.82
C ASN A 378 -18.40 10.96 -7.00
N TYR A 379 -19.33 10.25 -7.64
CA TYR A 379 -19.04 9.33 -8.73
C TYR A 379 -18.49 10.02 -9.98
N ILE A 380 -18.88 11.27 -10.23
CA ILE A 380 -18.35 12.05 -11.36
C ILE A 380 -16.85 12.30 -11.20
N HIS A 381 -16.40 12.65 -10.00
CA HIS A 381 -14.96 12.79 -9.74
C HIS A 381 -14.21 11.48 -9.93
N LEU A 382 -14.74 10.36 -9.39
CA LEU A 382 -14.13 9.04 -9.56
C LEU A 382 -14.07 8.61 -11.03
N ALA A 383 -15.12 8.91 -11.80
CA ALA A 383 -15.15 8.65 -13.24
C ALA A 383 -14.14 9.50 -14.02
N LYS A 384 -13.86 10.73 -13.57
CA LYS A 384 -12.78 11.57 -14.12
C LYS A 384 -11.38 11.03 -13.80
N CYS A 385 -11.23 10.38 -12.65
CA CYS A 385 -9.99 9.72 -12.26
C CYS A 385 -9.76 8.38 -12.97
N LEU A 386 -10.79 7.79 -13.58
CA LEU A 386 -10.70 6.51 -14.27
C LEU A 386 -9.90 6.66 -15.57
N ILE A 387 -8.90 5.81 -15.77
CA ILE A 387 -8.22 5.63 -17.05
C ILE A 387 -9.01 4.58 -17.83
N PRO A 388 -9.74 4.98 -18.89
CA PRO A 388 -10.55 4.03 -19.62
C PRO A 388 -9.67 3.05 -20.40
N ILE A 389 -9.94 1.76 -20.24
CA ILE A 389 -9.28 0.68 -20.99
C ILE A 389 -10.31 -0.23 -21.67
N GLY A 390 -9.95 -0.81 -22.82
CA GLY A 390 -10.84 -1.67 -23.60
C GLY A 390 -12.17 -0.99 -23.94
N ASN A 391 -13.28 -1.67 -23.65
CA ASN A 391 -14.63 -1.17 -23.92
C ASN A 391 -14.99 0.11 -23.16
N GLN A 392 -14.27 0.45 -22.09
CA GLN A 392 -14.51 1.67 -21.30
C GLN A 392 -14.13 2.95 -22.06
N VAL A 393 -13.27 2.84 -23.10
CA VAL A 393 -12.84 3.97 -23.94
C VAL A 393 -14.02 4.65 -24.62
N ASN A 394 -15.01 3.86 -25.03
CA ASN A 394 -16.21 4.34 -25.71
C ASN A 394 -17.30 4.84 -24.75
N MET A 395 -17.12 4.69 -23.43
CA MET A 395 -18.08 5.18 -22.45
C MET A 395 -17.93 6.69 -22.22
N THR A 396 -19.07 7.38 -22.15
CA THR A 396 -19.18 8.74 -21.63
C THR A 396 -18.80 8.81 -20.15
N LEU A 397 -18.57 10.02 -19.64
CA LEU A 397 -18.26 10.24 -18.22
C LEU A 397 -19.39 9.74 -17.31
N GLU A 398 -20.64 9.97 -17.72
CA GLU A 398 -21.85 9.56 -17.03
C GLU A 398 -22.01 8.04 -17.00
N GLU A 399 -21.73 7.35 -18.12
CA GLU A 399 -21.74 5.88 -18.18
C GLU A 399 -20.68 5.29 -17.25
N ARG A 400 -19.46 5.85 -17.22
CA ARG A 400 -18.41 5.42 -16.28
C ARG A 400 -18.84 5.65 -14.83
N ALA A 401 -19.41 6.81 -14.52
CA ALA A 401 -19.91 7.10 -13.17
C ALA A 401 -21.03 6.14 -12.74
N ASN A 402 -21.94 5.79 -13.65
CA ASN A 402 -22.99 4.82 -13.40
C ASN A 402 -22.43 3.40 -13.25
N MET A 403 -21.48 2.98 -14.08
CA MET A 403 -20.77 1.69 -13.92
C MET A 403 -20.17 1.58 -12.51
N LEU A 404 -19.41 2.59 -12.08
CA LEU A 404 -18.83 2.63 -10.73
C LEU A 404 -19.91 2.55 -9.64
N ARG A 405 -21.02 3.29 -9.80
CA ARG A 405 -22.15 3.26 -8.84
C ARG A 405 -22.84 1.91 -8.74
N THR A 406 -22.94 1.18 -9.85
CA THR A 406 -23.54 -0.17 -9.83
C THR A 406 -22.65 -1.17 -9.10
N ARG A 407 -21.32 -1.06 -9.26
CA ARG A 407 -20.32 -1.91 -8.59
C ARG A 407 -20.18 -1.66 -7.07
N THR A 408 -20.70 -0.55 -6.54
CA THR A 408 -20.68 -0.30 -5.09
C THR A 408 -21.86 -0.91 -4.34
N ARG A 409 -22.85 -1.49 -5.02
CA ARG A 409 -24.00 -2.09 -4.34
C ARG A 409 -23.63 -3.36 -3.59
N ARG A 410 -24.29 -3.58 -2.46
CA ARG A 410 -24.18 -4.84 -1.71
C ARG A 410 -24.68 -6.01 -2.55
N PHE A 411 -24.08 -7.18 -2.33
CA PHE A 411 -24.42 -8.40 -3.03
C PHE A 411 -25.69 -9.00 -2.41
N SER A 412 -26.56 -9.60 -3.23
CA SER A 412 -27.79 -10.23 -2.73
C SER A 412 -27.46 -11.44 -1.84
N SER A 413 -28.29 -11.70 -0.83
CA SER A 413 -28.07 -12.76 0.18
C SER A 413 -27.90 -14.18 -0.38
N LYS A 414 -28.30 -14.42 -1.64
CA LYS A 414 -28.11 -15.71 -2.33
C LYS A 414 -26.65 -16.00 -2.70
N ALA A 415 -25.77 -14.99 -2.72
CA ALA A 415 -24.34 -15.17 -2.93
C ALA A 415 -23.61 -15.80 -1.73
N LYS A 416 -24.27 -16.04 -0.59
CA LYS A 416 -23.69 -16.72 0.58
C LYS A 416 -23.50 -18.24 0.43
N LYS A 417 -23.86 -18.84 -0.71
CA LYS A 417 -24.03 -20.30 -0.84
C LYS A 417 -23.32 -20.96 -2.03
N THR A 418 -22.54 -20.20 -2.77
CA THR A 418 -21.53 -20.75 -3.68
C THR A 418 -20.20 -20.67 -2.98
#